data_AF-A0A6V7UZC0-F1
#
_entry.id   AF-A0A6V7UZC0-F1
#
_cell.length_a   1.000
_cell.length_b   1.000
_cell.length_c   1.000
_cell.angle_alpha   90.00
_cell.angle_beta   90.00
_cell.angle_gamma   90.00
#
_symmetry.space_group_name_H-M   'P 1'
#
loop_
_entity.id
_entity.type
_entity.pdbx_description
1 polymer ?
#
loop_
_entity_poly.entity_id
_entity_poly.type
_entity_poly.pdbx_seq_one_letter_code
_entity_poly.pdbx_strand_id
1 'polypeptide(L)'
;MDLYFFHHDEYERLYNCSLYNIDQIPIEKRQHKILGFFFFILSTIYGILYIPCMISICKRMAKSTCYKIMFVMGVLDMAAVIVVGLLTGYFGYFGYVFCSSPKFIYFVGVHNFFCWATETTMEGILAINRCIELLSSELAKKIFGGLKLRLYMKKIFLLTFFASSEWSITIRIHY
;
A
#
# COMPACT_ATOMS: atom_id res chain seq x y z
N MET A 1 4.40 1.97 12.24
CA MET A 1 3.79 1.29 13.41
C MET A 1 4.58 1.49 14.69
N ASP A 2 5.89 1.79 14.62
CA ASP A 2 6.74 2.00 15.80
C ASP A 2 6.22 3.08 16.74
N LEU A 3 5.59 4.14 16.22
CA LEU A 3 4.94 5.18 17.02
C LEU A 3 3.86 4.60 17.95
N TYR A 4 3.01 3.69 17.47
CA TYR A 4 1.95 3.12 18.31
C TYR A 4 2.47 2.13 19.37
N PHE A 5 3.52 1.35 19.04
CA PHE A 5 4.04 0.29 19.90
C PHE A 5 5.13 0.75 20.88
N PHE A 6 6.04 1.62 20.44
CA PHE A 6 7.21 2.03 21.23
C PHE A 6 7.10 3.46 21.79
N HIS A 7 6.28 4.32 21.17
CA HIS A 7 6.12 5.73 21.55
C HIS A 7 4.64 6.07 21.74
N HIS A 8 3.95 5.27 22.55
CA HIS A 8 2.49 5.39 22.73
C HIS A 8 2.06 6.77 23.22
N ASP A 9 2.85 7.40 24.09
CA ASP A 9 2.58 8.75 24.61
C ASP A 9 2.55 9.79 23.47
N GLU A 10 3.44 9.64 22.49
CA GLU A 10 3.48 10.51 21.32
C GLU A 10 2.34 10.19 20.35
N TYR A 11 1.97 8.91 20.20
CA TYR A 11 0.77 8.53 19.45
C TYR A 11 -0.49 9.16 20.06
N GLU A 12 -0.67 9.09 21.38
CA GLU A 12 -1.81 9.72 22.04
C GLU A 12 -1.78 11.24 21.89
N ARG A 13 -0.61 11.88 22.04
CA ARG A 13 -0.47 13.32 21.81
C ARG A 13 -0.91 13.74 20.41
N LEU A 14 -0.50 12.98 19.38
CA LEU A 14 -0.77 13.32 17.98
C LEU A 14 -2.17 12.89 17.51
N TYR A 15 -2.64 11.71 17.91
CA TYR A 15 -3.83 11.07 17.35
C TYR A 15 -5.01 10.95 18.32
N ASN A 16 -4.97 11.63 19.47
CA ASN A 16 -6.16 11.72 20.32
C ASN A 16 -7.30 12.46 19.60
N CYS A 17 -8.53 12.02 19.86
CA CYS A 17 -9.75 12.62 19.32
C CYS A 17 -10.48 13.50 20.35
N SER A 18 -9.78 13.94 21.39
CA SER A 18 -10.34 14.71 22.52
C SER A 18 -10.96 16.04 22.09
N LEU A 19 -10.43 16.64 21.02
CA LEU A 19 -10.87 17.91 20.45
C LEU A 19 -12.01 17.78 19.43
N TYR A 20 -12.30 16.57 18.92
CA TYR A 20 -13.25 16.37 17.83
C TYR A 20 -14.36 15.41 18.25
N ASN A 21 -15.55 15.95 18.54
CA ASN A 21 -16.72 15.15 18.85
C ASN A 21 -17.50 14.81 17.57
N ILE A 22 -17.53 13.52 17.27
CA ILE A 22 -18.09 12.90 16.06
C ILE A 22 -19.61 13.11 15.98
N ASP A 23 -20.29 13.25 17.12
CA ASP A 23 -21.76 13.36 17.20
C ASP A 23 -22.26 14.78 16.91
N GLN A 24 -21.38 15.78 16.94
CA GLN A 24 -21.74 17.17 16.66
C GLN A 24 -22.02 17.42 15.17
N ILE A 25 -21.44 16.60 14.28
CA ILE A 25 -21.60 16.77 12.83
C ILE A 25 -22.57 15.71 12.32
N PRO A 26 -23.70 16.10 11.68
CA PRO A 26 -24.62 15.15 11.08
C PRO A 26 -23.91 14.21 10.11
N ILE A 27 -24.31 12.94 10.12
CA ILE A 27 -23.71 11.90 9.26
C ILE A 27 -23.85 12.29 7.78
N GLU A 28 -24.97 12.91 7.39
CA GLU A 28 -25.21 13.33 6.00
C GLU A 28 -24.17 14.30 5.46
N LYS A 29 -23.58 15.16 6.33
CA LYS A 29 -22.54 16.11 5.94
C LYS A 29 -21.16 15.46 5.78
N ARG A 30 -20.98 14.25 6.32
CA ARG A 30 -19.73 13.48 6.27
C ARG A 30 -19.72 12.42 5.17
N GLN A 31 -20.90 12.10 4.64
CA GLN A 31 -21.08 11.07 3.63
C GLN A 31 -20.80 11.60 2.24
N HIS A 32 -19.94 10.89 1.52
CA HIS A 32 -19.69 11.10 0.09
C HIS A 32 -20.24 9.89 -0.69
N LYS A 33 -21.56 9.70 -0.66
CA LYS A 33 -22.23 8.48 -1.16
C LYS A 33 -21.88 8.16 -2.62
N ILE A 34 -21.90 9.16 -3.50
CA ILE A 34 -21.60 8.97 -4.94
C ILE A 34 -20.14 8.52 -5.12
N LEU A 35 -19.20 9.22 -4.48
CA LEU A 35 -17.78 8.92 -4.58
C LEU A 35 -17.44 7.55 -3.95
N GLY A 36 -18.01 7.26 -2.78
CA GLY A 36 -17.80 5.99 -2.08
C GLY A 36 -18.34 4.81 -2.88
N PHE A 37 -19.52 4.95 -3.47
CA PHE A 37 -20.11 3.94 -4.35
C PHE A 37 -19.28 3.71 -5.62
N PHE A 38 -18.81 4.80 -6.24
CA PHE A 38 -17.93 4.73 -7.40
C PHE A 38 -16.63 3.98 -7.10
N PHE A 39 -15.94 4.31 -6.01
CA PHE A 39 -14.73 3.59 -5.59
C PHE A 39 -15.01 2.12 -5.30
N PHE A 40 -16.10 1.81 -4.59
CA PHE A 40 -16.44 0.44 -4.25
C PHE A 40 -16.65 -0.43 -5.49
N ILE A 41 -17.41 0.05 -6.48
CA ILE A 41 -17.64 -0.68 -7.74
C ILE A 41 -16.33 -0.83 -8.52
N LEU A 42 -15.61 0.27 -8.71
CA LEU A 42 -14.40 0.28 -9.53
C LEU A 42 -13.34 -0.68 -8.97
N SER A 43 -13.16 -0.66 -7.65
CA SER A 43 -12.23 -1.54 -6.94
C SER A 43 -12.67 -3.00 -6.94
N THR A 44 -13.98 -3.28 -6.91
CA THR A 44 -14.49 -4.64 -7.11
C THR A 44 -14.15 -5.16 -8.51
N ILE A 45 -14.35 -4.34 -9.54
CA ILE A 45 -14.01 -4.70 -10.93
C ILE A 45 -12.51 -4.94 -11.08
N TYR A 46 -11.67 -4.04 -10.58
CA TYR A 46 -10.21 -4.21 -10.63
C TYR A 46 -9.74 -5.43 -9.83
N GLY A 47 -10.31 -5.70 -8.65
CA GLY A 47 -10.02 -6.89 -7.88
C GLY A 47 -10.29 -8.18 -8.64
N ILE A 48 -11.43 -8.26 -9.34
CA ILE A 48 -11.78 -9.43 -10.19
C ILE A 48 -10.81 -9.56 -11.37
N LEU A 49 -10.47 -8.45 -12.04
CA LEU A 49 -9.55 -8.46 -13.18
C LEU A 49 -8.11 -8.80 -12.78
N TYR A 50 -7.70 -8.50 -11.56
CA TYR A 50 -6.37 -8.86 -11.06
C TYR A 50 -6.17 -10.37 -10.90
N ILE A 51 -7.22 -11.13 -10.55
CA ILE A 51 -7.15 -12.58 -10.34
C ILE A 51 -6.60 -13.34 -11.57
N PRO A 52 -7.17 -13.22 -12.80
CA PRO A 52 -6.65 -13.92 -13.97
C PRO A 52 -5.24 -13.43 -14.35
N CYS A 53 -4.93 -12.15 -14.16
CA CYS A 53 -3.59 -11.60 -14.37
C CYS A 53 -2.56 -12.28 -13.48
N MET A 54 -2.87 -12.43 -12.19
CA MET A 54 -2.01 -13.09 -11.22
C MET A 54 -1.79 -14.58 -11.54
N ILE A 55 -2.83 -15.29 -11.99
CA ILE A 55 -2.71 -16.68 -12.43
C ILE A 55 -1.74 -16.79 -13.63
N SER A 56 -1.85 -15.87 -14.60
CA SER A 56 -0.98 -15.84 -15.78
C SER A 56 0.49 -15.58 -15.42
N ILE A 57 0.72 -14.62 -14.53
CA ILE A 57 2.06 -14.27 -14.03
C ILE A 57 2.66 -15.44 -13.23
N CYS A 58 1.87 -16.06 -12.35
CA CYS A 58 2.31 -17.20 -11.54
C CYS A 58 2.81 -18.37 -12.41
N LYS A 59 2.11 -18.68 -13.50
CA LYS A 59 2.54 -19.72 -14.46
C LYS A 59 3.88 -19.41 -15.15
N ARG A 60 4.26 -18.13 -15.24
CA ARG A 60 5.47 -17.65 -15.92
C ARG A 60 6.60 -17.26 -14.96
N MET A 61 6.34 -17.28 -13.66
CA MET A 61 7.29 -16.89 -12.60
C MET A 61 8.62 -17.65 -12.64
N ALA A 62 8.61 -18.92 -13.07
CA ALA A 62 9.81 -19.74 -13.18
C ALA A 62 10.73 -19.32 -14.35
N LYS A 63 10.23 -18.58 -15.35
CA LYS A 63 10.95 -18.32 -16.60
C LYS A 63 11.93 -17.14 -16.53
N SER A 64 11.59 -16.08 -15.79
CA SER A 64 12.42 -14.88 -15.69
C SER A 64 12.26 -14.19 -14.34
N THR A 65 13.34 -13.55 -13.90
CA THR A 65 13.36 -12.64 -12.74
C THR A 65 12.28 -11.55 -12.82
N CYS A 66 11.98 -11.06 -14.02
CA CYS A 66 10.95 -10.04 -14.22
C CYS A 66 9.57 -10.51 -13.72
N TYR A 67 9.18 -11.76 -14.02
CA TYR A 67 7.87 -12.28 -13.58
C TYR A 67 7.80 -12.47 -12.06
N LYS A 68 8.94 -12.63 -11.38
CA LYS A 68 8.97 -12.68 -9.90
C LYS A 68 8.69 -11.31 -9.29
N ILE A 69 9.28 -10.26 -9.86
CA ILE A 69 9.02 -8.87 -9.43
C ILE A 69 7.55 -8.50 -9.71
N MET A 70 7.07 -8.77 -10.93
CA MET A 70 5.67 -8.50 -11.32
C MET A 70 4.66 -9.25 -10.44
N PHE A 71 4.98 -10.47 -10.00
CA PHE A 71 4.10 -11.19 -9.08
C PHE A 71 4.02 -10.52 -7.71
N VAL A 72 5.16 -10.10 -7.15
CA VAL A 72 5.18 -9.41 -5.86
C VAL A 72 4.43 -8.07 -5.93
N MET A 73 4.62 -7.31 -7.02
CA MET A 73 3.86 -6.09 -7.27
C MET A 73 2.35 -6.38 -7.34
N GLY A 74 1.92 -7.36 -8.13
CA GLY A 74 0.50 -7.66 -8.24
C GLY A 74 -0.14 -8.15 -6.93
N VAL A 75 0.62 -8.75 -6.01
CA VAL A 75 0.14 -9.04 -4.64
C VAL A 75 -0.04 -7.76 -3.83
N LEU A 76 0.88 -6.81 -3.93
CA LEU A 76 0.77 -5.50 -3.27
C LEU A 76 -0.40 -4.70 -3.85
N ASP A 77 -0.58 -4.68 -5.17
CA ASP A 77 -1.68 -4.02 -5.85
C ASP A 77 -3.03 -4.57 -5.38
N MET A 78 -3.15 -5.90 -5.22
CA MET A 78 -4.36 -6.51 -4.67
C MET A 78 -4.63 -6.07 -3.23
N ALA A 79 -3.61 -5.98 -2.39
CA ALA A 79 -3.75 -5.48 -1.02
C ALA A 79 -4.15 -3.99 -1.01
N ALA A 80 -3.55 -3.19 -1.89
CA ALA A 80 -3.86 -1.77 -2.06
C ALA A 80 -5.30 -1.58 -2.56
N VAL A 81 -5.79 -2.37 -3.52
CA VAL A 81 -7.18 -2.30 -4.02
C VAL A 81 -8.19 -2.57 -2.90
N ILE A 82 -7.90 -3.48 -1.96
CA ILE A 82 -8.77 -3.73 -0.81
C ILE A 82 -8.82 -2.51 0.10
N VAL A 83 -7.66 -1.91 0.38
CA VAL A 83 -7.55 -0.80 1.34
C VAL A 83 -7.95 0.54 0.73
N VAL A 84 -7.30 0.96 -0.35
CA VAL A 84 -7.56 2.23 -1.04
C VAL A 84 -8.92 2.24 -1.70
N GLY A 85 -9.35 1.08 -2.20
CA GLY A 85 -10.55 0.95 -2.99
C GLY A 85 -11.78 0.63 -2.16
N LEU A 86 -11.88 -0.63 -1.75
CA LEU A 86 -13.07 -1.14 -1.06
C LEU A 86 -13.28 -0.46 0.29
N LEU A 87 -12.22 -0.35 1.11
CA LEU A 87 -12.35 0.20 2.45
C LEU A 87 -12.57 1.72 2.44
N THR A 88 -11.86 2.48 1.60
CA THR A 88 -12.15 3.91 1.41
C THR A 88 -13.54 4.13 0.84
N GLY A 89 -13.99 3.32 -0.12
CA GLY A 89 -15.33 3.38 -0.67
C GLY A 89 -16.40 3.14 0.39
N TYR A 90 -16.19 2.14 1.25
CA TYR A 90 -17.02 1.85 2.41
C TYR A 90 -17.04 3.03 3.39
N PHE A 91 -15.89 3.56 3.77
CA PHE A 91 -15.81 4.71 4.68
C PHE A 91 -16.50 5.95 4.11
N GLY A 92 -16.30 6.26 2.84
CA GLY A 92 -16.92 7.39 2.16
C GLY A 92 -18.43 7.25 2.05
N TYR A 93 -18.94 6.04 1.85
CA TYR A 93 -20.38 5.79 1.77
C TYR A 93 -21.07 5.97 3.13
N PHE A 94 -20.48 5.44 4.20
CA PHE A 94 -21.04 5.50 5.55
C PHE A 94 -20.67 6.78 6.32
N GLY A 95 -19.68 7.55 5.86
CA GLY A 95 -19.21 8.78 6.51
C GLY A 95 -18.28 8.52 7.70
N TYR A 96 -17.51 7.43 7.65
CA TYR A 96 -16.49 7.16 8.66
C TYR A 96 -15.36 8.19 8.57
N VAL A 97 -15.01 8.74 9.73
CA VAL A 97 -13.89 9.68 9.89
C VAL A 97 -12.83 9.03 10.76
N PHE A 98 -11.61 9.60 10.79
CA PHE A 98 -10.50 9.07 11.59
C PHE A 98 -10.92 8.73 13.04
N CYS A 99 -11.64 9.65 13.68
CA CYS A 99 -12.06 9.47 15.07
C CYS A 99 -13.12 8.39 15.30
N SER A 100 -13.82 7.92 14.26
CA SER A 100 -14.78 6.82 14.39
C SER A 100 -14.09 5.51 14.77
N SER A 101 -12.87 5.28 14.26
CA SER A 101 -12.05 4.12 14.65
C SER A 101 -10.57 4.46 14.45
N PRO A 102 -9.96 5.23 15.36
CA PRO A 102 -8.64 5.84 15.15
C PRO A 102 -7.53 4.80 15.03
N LYS A 103 -7.61 3.71 15.80
CA LYS A 103 -6.64 2.60 15.71
C LYS A 103 -6.70 1.92 14.34
N PHE A 104 -7.91 1.56 13.90
CA PHE A 104 -8.09 0.86 12.64
C PHE A 104 -7.66 1.73 11.45
N ILE A 105 -8.14 2.98 11.39
CA ILE A 105 -7.84 3.89 10.29
C ILE A 105 -6.34 4.27 10.26
N TYR A 106 -5.70 4.37 11.43
CA TYR A 106 -4.25 4.57 11.51
C TYR A 106 -3.49 3.40 10.86
N PHE A 107 -3.75 2.15 11.24
CA PHE A 107 -3.06 0.99 10.67
C PHE A 107 -3.31 0.83 9.18
N VAL A 108 -4.54 1.09 8.74
CA VAL A 108 -4.93 1.10 7.33
C VAL A 108 -4.12 2.14 6.54
N GLY A 109 -3.97 3.35 7.08
CA GLY A 109 -3.17 4.41 6.46
C GLY A 109 -1.68 4.07 6.37
N VAL A 110 -1.10 3.53 7.44
CA VAL A 110 0.30 3.06 7.45
C VAL A 110 0.51 1.96 6.42
N HIS A 111 -0.39 0.99 6.37
CA HIS A 111 -0.33 -0.11 5.41
C HIS A 111 -0.43 0.38 3.97
N ASN A 112 -1.34 1.32 3.69
CA ASN A 112 -1.47 1.90 2.37
C ASN A 112 -0.19 2.59 1.90
N PHE A 113 0.39 3.44 2.76
CA PHE A 113 1.63 4.13 2.44
C PHE A 113 2.79 3.15 2.21
N PHE A 114 2.85 2.09 3.03
CA PHE A 114 3.81 1.01 2.86
C PHE A 114 3.69 0.32 1.49
N CYS A 115 2.47 -0.04 1.07
CA CYS A 115 2.25 -0.65 -0.25
C CYS A 115 2.68 0.30 -1.36
N TRP A 116 2.25 1.57 -1.32
CA TRP A 116 2.57 2.57 -2.34
C TRP A 116 4.08 2.82 -2.49
N ALA A 117 4.80 2.97 -1.38
CA ALA A 117 6.24 3.15 -1.38
C ALA A 117 6.99 1.92 -1.94
N THR A 118 6.50 0.72 -1.60
CA THR A 118 7.07 -0.55 -2.07
C THR A 118 6.83 -0.76 -3.56
N GLU A 119 5.61 -0.52 -4.04
CA GLU A 119 5.24 -0.60 -5.46
C GLU A 119 6.09 0.35 -6.30
N THR A 120 6.16 1.63 -5.93
CA THR A 120 6.93 2.63 -6.66
C THR A 120 8.42 2.24 -6.78
N THR A 121 9.00 1.73 -5.70
CA THR A 121 10.40 1.27 -5.70
C THR A 121 10.59 0.03 -6.59
N MET A 122 9.64 -0.91 -6.55
CA MET A 122 9.67 -2.13 -7.36
C MET A 122 9.48 -1.84 -8.85
N GLU A 123 8.63 -0.88 -9.22
CA GLU A 123 8.46 -0.39 -10.58
C GLU A 123 9.78 0.16 -11.15
N GLY A 124 10.49 0.98 -10.37
CA GLY A 124 11.81 1.49 -10.76
C GLY A 124 12.81 0.36 -11.01
N ILE A 125 12.85 -0.65 -10.15
CA ILE A 125 13.74 -1.81 -10.31
C ILE A 125 13.34 -2.66 -11.51
N LEU A 126 12.05 -2.81 -11.74
CA LEU A 126 11.51 -3.51 -12.91
C LEU A 126 11.94 -2.82 -14.20
N ALA A 127 11.83 -1.48 -14.25
CA ALA A 127 12.28 -0.67 -15.38
C ALA A 127 13.78 -0.83 -15.61
N ILE A 128 14.61 -0.74 -14.57
CA ILE A 128 16.06 -0.98 -14.65
C ILE A 128 16.35 -2.40 -15.15
N ASN A 129 15.68 -3.41 -14.60
CA ASN A 129 15.85 -4.79 -15.02
C ASN A 129 15.54 -4.97 -16.52
N ARG A 130 14.49 -4.30 -17.05
CA ARG A 130 14.17 -4.31 -18.48
C ARG A 130 15.22 -3.59 -19.32
N CYS A 131 15.71 -2.44 -18.89
CA CYS A 131 16.79 -1.74 -19.60
C CYS A 131 18.06 -2.58 -19.68
N ILE A 132 18.46 -3.25 -18.59
CA ILE A 132 19.65 -4.10 -18.59
C ILE A 132 19.43 -5.37 -19.41
N GLU A 133 18.24 -5.97 -19.38
CA GLU A 133 17.91 -7.14 -20.20
C GLU A 133 17.99 -6.83 -21.71
N LEU A 134 17.63 -5.60 -22.12
CA LEU A 134 17.80 -5.11 -23.50
C LEU A 134 19.27 -4.89 -23.90
N LEU A 135 20.12 -4.46 -22.96
CA LEU A 135 21.55 -4.23 -23.21
C LEU A 135 22.35 -5.55 -23.23
N SER A 136 22.13 -6.41 -22.24
CA SER A 136 22.76 -7.72 -22.12
C SER A 136 21.99 -8.62 -21.15
N SER A 137 21.44 -9.70 -21.68
CA SER A 137 20.72 -10.71 -20.89
C SER A 137 21.63 -11.41 -19.86
N GLU A 138 22.92 -11.55 -20.14
CA GLU A 138 23.90 -12.13 -19.22
C GLU A 138 24.22 -11.18 -18.05
N LEU A 139 24.32 -9.87 -18.31
CA LEU A 139 24.48 -8.88 -17.25
C LEU A 139 23.25 -8.82 -16.34
N ALA A 140 22.05 -8.87 -16.93
CA ALA A 140 20.80 -8.93 -16.18
C ALA A 140 20.74 -10.15 -15.25
N LYS A 141 21.12 -11.33 -15.74
CA LYS A 141 21.24 -12.56 -14.91
C LYS A 141 22.30 -12.43 -13.82
N LYS A 142 23.43 -11.76 -14.07
CA LYS A 142 24.50 -11.60 -13.06
C LYS A 142 24.11 -10.68 -11.90
N ILE A 143 23.37 -9.61 -12.21
CA ILE A 143 22.91 -8.59 -11.25
C ILE A 143 21.67 -9.08 -10.52
N PHE A 144 20.65 -9.54 -11.24
CA PHE A 144 19.32 -9.89 -10.72
C PHE A 144 19.08 -11.42 -10.65
N GLY A 145 20.13 -12.22 -10.69
CA GLY A 145 20.03 -13.68 -10.65
C GLY A 145 19.79 -14.25 -9.25
N GLY A 146 18.93 -15.27 -9.20
CA GLY A 146 18.84 -16.21 -8.07
C GLY A 146 18.56 -15.55 -6.71
N LEU A 147 19.44 -15.81 -5.74
CA LEU A 147 19.30 -15.37 -4.35
C LEU A 147 19.45 -13.85 -4.18
N LYS A 148 20.24 -13.18 -5.03
CA LYS A 148 20.47 -11.73 -4.95
C LYS A 148 19.17 -10.95 -5.13
N LEU A 149 18.34 -11.34 -6.11
CA LEU A 149 17.03 -10.74 -6.30
C LEU A 149 16.15 -10.88 -5.05
N ARG A 150 16.14 -12.07 -4.43
CA ARG A 150 15.37 -12.30 -3.21
C ARG A 150 15.87 -11.42 -2.07
N LEU A 151 17.18 -11.20 -1.96
CA LEU A 151 17.76 -10.29 -0.98
C LEU A 151 17.41 -8.82 -1.28
N TYR A 152 17.44 -8.40 -2.54
CA TYR A 152 17.01 -7.05 -2.93
C TYR A 152 15.54 -6.82 -2.58
N MET A 153 14.64 -7.75 -2.94
CA MET A 153 13.23 -7.67 -2.60
C MET A 153 13.02 -7.56 -1.08
N LYS A 154 13.67 -8.44 -0.29
CA LYS A 154 13.60 -8.36 1.18
C LYS A 154 14.12 -7.03 1.72
N LYS A 155 15.22 -6.51 1.18
CA LYS A 155 15.81 -5.24 1.61
C LYS A 155 14.87 -4.07 1.31
N ILE A 156 14.25 -4.04 0.13
CA ILE A 156 13.26 -3.01 -0.23
C ILE A 156 12.08 -3.05 0.73
N PHE A 157 11.48 -4.22 0.94
CA PHE A 157 10.37 -4.40 1.88
C PHE A 157 10.71 -3.90 3.29
N LEU A 158 11.91 -4.19 3.78
CA LEU A 158 12.36 -3.70 5.09
C LEU A 158 12.52 -2.17 5.09
N LEU A 159 13.20 -1.61 4.07
CA LEU A 159 13.43 -0.17 3.97
C LEU A 159 12.12 0.62 3.86
N THR A 160 11.17 0.17 3.03
CA THR A 160 9.87 0.84 2.88
C THR A 160 9.01 0.67 4.12
N PHE A 161 9.14 -0.45 4.83
CA PHE A 161 8.48 -0.64 6.13
C PHE A 161 8.96 0.38 7.17
N PHE A 162 10.29 0.55 7.32
CA PHE A 162 10.85 1.57 8.21
C PHE A 162 10.49 3.00 7.76
N ALA A 163 10.58 3.30 6.46
CA ALA A 163 10.18 4.61 5.95
C ALA A 163 8.69 4.91 6.22
N SER A 164 7.82 3.90 6.14
CA SER A 164 6.38 4.05 6.42
C SER A 164 6.09 4.29 7.91
N SER A 165 6.92 3.77 8.82
CA SER A 165 6.77 4.03 10.24
C SER A 165 7.18 5.45 10.62
N GLU A 166 8.23 5.98 9.98
CA GLU A 166 8.68 7.37 10.16
C GLU A 166 7.70 8.39 9.55
N TRP A 167 7.15 8.12 8.36
CA TRP A 167 6.21 9.02 7.68
C TRP A 167 4.94 9.34 8.50
N SER A 168 4.51 8.38 9.33
CA SER A 168 3.37 8.57 10.24
C SER A 168 3.64 9.67 11.28
N ILE A 169 4.90 9.93 11.61
CA ILE A 169 5.31 10.93 12.60
C ILE A 169 5.31 12.32 11.95
N THR A 170 5.84 12.43 10.74
CA THR A 170 6.05 13.71 10.04
C THR A 170 4.76 14.40 9.59
N ILE A 171 3.74 13.66 9.13
CA ILE A 171 2.50 14.25 8.57
C ILE A 171 1.78 15.18 9.55
N ARG A 172 1.84 14.93 10.87
CA ARG A 172 1.12 15.73 11.88
C ARG A 172 2.00 16.69 12.68
N ILE A 173 3.31 16.72 12.44
CA ILE A 173 4.18 17.77 12.98
C ILE A 173 4.09 19.05 12.12
N HIS A 174 3.72 18.90 10.84
CA HIS A 174 3.60 20.01 9.88
C HIS A 174 2.18 20.55 9.69
N TYR A 175 1.18 20.01 10.41
CA TYR A 175 -0.21 20.47 10.44
C TYR A 175 -0.64 20.76 11.87
#